data_AF-A0A2P4XKI8-F1
#
_entry.id   AF-A0A2P4XKI8-F1
#
_cell.length_a   1.000
_cell.length_b   1.000
_cell.length_c   1.000
_cell.angle_alpha   90.00
_cell.angle_beta   90.00
_cell.angle_gamma   90.00
#
_symmetry.space_group_name_H-M   'P 1'
#
loop_
_entity.id
_entity.type
_entity.pdbx_description
1 polymer ?
#
loop_
_entity_poly.entity_id
_entity_poly.type
_entity_poly.pdbx_seq_one_letter_code
_entity_poly.pdbx_strand_id
1 'polypeptide(L)'
;MFAINPATKSWNWNADVKHRKMLPDVEAVGKVNTHGNDGTAAYRGPDRVALRKLVSGLSLKMSDSNYVDDDVTGLTLAQSISLDINEMGVSAFIYDQVLNSGALGLIQCNPWDNWMGEANPKYYVMAHYSRHIRQDMTIHTSDDANVVLLTLTITSCFVMTKGFDNWPSRIDTWTTEMNSTDSFYVESDVHIPSLEFKIEFPAASVTTMEVHWPTRNS
;
A
#
# COMPACT_ATOMS: atom_id res chain seq x y z
N MET A 1 -2.63 -10.27 32.41
CA MET A 1 -3.46 -9.06 32.64
C MET A 1 -2.53 -7.87 32.50
N PHE A 2 -2.65 -7.08 31.43
CA PHE A 2 -1.70 -6.01 31.10
C PHE A 2 -1.82 -4.85 32.09
N ALA A 3 -0.68 -4.28 32.52
CA ALA A 3 -0.66 -3.17 33.46
C ALA A 3 -0.87 -1.84 32.73
N ILE A 4 -2.03 -1.21 32.95
CA ILE A 4 -2.36 0.11 32.43
C ILE A 4 -1.79 1.16 33.38
N ASN A 5 -1.19 2.24 32.86
CA ASN A 5 -0.83 3.37 33.71
C ASN A 5 -2.12 4.04 34.24
N PRO A 6 -2.36 4.06 35.56
CA PRO A 6 -3.57 4.65 36.09
C PRO A 6 -3.65 6.17 35.84
N ALA A 7 -2.53 6.84 35.60
CA ALA A 7 -2.48 8.28 35.36
C ALA A 7 -2.85 8.69 33.92
N THR A 8 -2.59 7.82 32.93
CA THR A 8 -2.76 8.18 31.51
C THR A 8 -3.78 7.29 30.79
N LYS A 9 -4.31 6.25 31.46
CA LYS A 9 -5.08 5.15 30.85
C LYS A 9 -4.40 4.51 29.62
N SER A 10 -3.13 4.83 29.38
CA SER A 10 -2.33 4.30 28.30
C SER A 10 -1.39 3.23 28.83
N TRP A 11 -0.97 2.37 27.91
CA TRP A 11 -0.08 1.28 28.20
C TRP A 11 1.30 1.79 28.64
N ASN A 12 1.88 1.19 29.69
CA ASN A 12 3.15 1.62 30.27
C ASN A 12 4.28 0.63 29.97
N TRP A 13 5.01 0.89 28.88
CA TRP A 13 6.19 0.10 28.47
C TRP A 13 7.17 -0.15 29.63
N ASN A 14 7.40 0.89 30.46
CA ASN A 14 8.40 0.83 31.52
C ASN A 14 7.92 0.09 32.77
N ALA A 15 6.63 0.12 33.10
CA ALA A 15 6.08 -0.61 34.24
C ALA A 15 5.93 -2.11 33.99
N ASP A 16 5.89 -2.54 32.73
CA ASP A 16 5.63 -3.94 32.37
C ASP A 16 6.89 -4.83 32.30
N VAL A 17 7.78 -4.67 33.28
CA VAL A 17 9.06 -5.40 33.37
C VAL A 17 8.87 -6.92 33.53
N LYS A 18 7.74 -7.36 34.13
CA LYS A 18 7.45 -8.78 34.35
C LYS A 18 7.00 -9.51 33.07
N HIS A 19 6.20 -8.90 32.19
CA HIS A 19 5.87 -9.53 30.90
C HIS A 19 7.06 -9.53 29.93
N ARG A 20 7.99 -8.57 30.01
CA ARG A 20 9.27 -8.62 29.24
C ARG A 20 10.09 -9.87 29.54
N LYS A 21 10.06 -10.39 30.77
CA LYS A 21 10.69 -11.67 31.15
C LYS A 21 9.87 -12.90 30.74
N MET A 22 8.60 -12.74 30.38
CA MET A 22 7.73 -13.79 29.83
C MET A 22 7.74 -13.85 28.31
N LEU A 23 8.59 -13.08 27.63
CA LEU A 23 8.74 -13.11 26.17
C LEU A 23 10.09 -13.70 25.74
N PRO A 24 10.48 -14.92 26.15
CA PRO A 24 11.50 -15.66 25.40
C PRO A 24 11.05 -15.92 23.94
N ASP A 25 9.77 -15.67 23.62
CA ASP A 25 9.18 -15.94 22.31
C ASP A 25 9.08 -14.73 21.37
N VAL A 26 9.35 -13.48 21.80
CA VAL A 26 9.41 -12.35 20.83
C VAL A 26 10.57 -12.53 19.87
N GLU A 27 11.66 -13.16 20.32
CA GLU A 27 12.76 -13.58 19.45
C GLU A 27 12.32 -14.65 18.43
N ALA A 28 11.24 -15.39 18.70
CA ALA A 28 10.66 -16.36 17.76
C ALA A 28 9.67 -15.74 16.76
N VAL A 29 9.26 -14.48 16.96
CA VAL A 29 8.38 -13.77 16.03
C VAL A 29 9.19 -13.31 14.83
N GLY A 30 8.93 -13.86 13.64
CA GLY A 30 9.62 -13.45 12.40
C GLY A 30 9.01 -12.24 11.69
N LYS A 31 7.73 -11.94 11.93
CA LYS A 31 6.99 -10.80 11.36
C LYS A 31 5.71 -10.49 12.14
N VAL A 32 5.21 -9.28 12.00
CA VAL A 32 3.91 -8.86 12.51
C VAL A 32 2.90 -8.83 11.37
N ASN A 33 1.75 -9.45 11.55
CA ASN A 33 0.64 -9.39 10.61
C ASN A 33 -0.50 -8.60 11.23
N THR A 34 -1.04 -7.64 10.49
CA THR A 34 -2.26 -6.89 10.81
C THR A 34 -3.38 -7.31 9.88
N HIS A 35 -4.61 -7.01 10.27
CA HIS A 35 -5.81 -7.25 9.48
C HIS A 35 -6.57 -5.93 9.37
N GLY A 36 -6.81 -5.46 8.15
CA GLY A 36 -7.51 -4.22 7.84
C GLY A 36 -8.98 -4.41 7.50
N ASN A 37 -9.73 -5.10 8.37
CA ASN A 37 -11.16 -5.38 8.15
C ASN A 37 -12.05 -4.43 8.98
N ASP A 38 -13.32 -4.29 8.60
CA ASP A 38 -14.36 -3.46 9.27
C ASP A 38 -14.24 -1.93 9.09
N GLY A 39 -13.73 -1.51 7.93
CA GLY A 39 -13.79 -0.12 7.48
C GLY A 39 -12.78 0.82 8.13
N THR A 40 -12.87 2.09 7.73
CA THR A 40 -11.80 3.07 7.89
C THR A 40 -11.51 3.50 9.34
N ALA A 41 -12.43 3.31 10.29
CA ALA A 41 -12.32 3.97 11.60
C ALA A 41 -11.35 3.29 12.58
N ALA A 42 -11.42 1.96 12.74
CA ALA A 42 -10.55 1.24 13.66
C ALA A 42 -9.16 1.00 13.06
N TYR A 43 -9.12 0.70 11.75
CA TYR A 43 -7.88 0.42 11.03
C TYR A 43 -7.07 1.68 10.67
N ARG A 44 -7.72 2.84 10.46
CA ARG A 44 -7.05 4.14 10.19
C ARG A 44 -6.91 5.01 11.45
N GLY A 45 -6.86 4.38 12.63
CA GLY A 45 -6.67 5.07 13.90
C GLY A 45 -5.27 5.72 14.04
N PRO A 46 -5.08 6.59 15.05
CA PRO A 46 -3.86 7.38 15.22
C PRO A 46 -2.60 6.56 15.55
N ASP A 47 -2.76 5.28 15.91
CA ASP A 47 -1.68 4.45 16.44
C ASP A 47 -0.82 3.75 15.36
N ARG A 48 -1.11 3.96 14.08
CA ARG A 48 -0.40 3.32 12.95
C ARG A 48 1.10 3.62 12.93
N VAL A 49 1.46 4.88 13.13
CA VAL A 49 2.86 5.31 13.23
C VAL A 49 3.53 4.75 14.49
N ALA A 50 2.79 4.64 15.60
CA ALA A 50 3.31 4.06 16.83
C ALA A 50 3.59 2.56 16.67
N LEU A 51 2.68 1.84 16.00
CA LEU A 51 2.85 0.44 15.64
C LEU A 51 4.08 0.25 14.74
N ARG A 52 4.21 1.04 13.66
CA ARG A 52 5.40 1.02 12.80
C ARG A 52 6.69 1.19 13.59
N LYS A 53 6.75 2.17 14.50
CA LYS A 53 7.93 2.42 15.34
C LYS A 53 8.26 1.24 16.23
N LEU A 54 7.25 0.61 16.84
CA LEU A 54 7.43 -0.56 17.68
C LEU A 54 7.99 -1.75 16.88
N VAL A 55 7.37 -2.08 15.75
CA VAL A 55 7.79 -3.21 14.90
C VAL A 55 9.19 -2.97 14.33
N SER A 56 9.47 -1.77 13.85
CA SER A 56 10.79 -1.40 13.32
C SER A 56 11.88 -1.43 14.40
N GLY A 57 11.56 -1.02 15.64
CA GLY A 57 12.48 -1.10 16.78
C GLY A 57 12.87 -2.53 17.17
N LEU A 58 12.06 -3.51 16.75
CA LEU A 58 12.34 -4.94 16.92
C LEU A 58 13.00 -5.57 15.67
N SER A 59 13.34 -4.77 14.65
CA SER A 59 13.85 -5.26 13.35
C SER A 59 12.91 -6.26 12.64
N LEU A 60 11.61 -6.18 12.92
CA LEU A 60 10.61 -7.06 12.31
C LEU A 60 9.99 -6.42 11.07
N LYS A 61 9.51 -7.26 10.15
CA LYS A 61 8.67 -6.82 9.03
C LYS A 61 7.21 -6.80 9.44
N MET A 62 6.42 -5.93 8.81
CA MET A 62 4.97 -5.86 8.97
C MET A 62 4.24 -6.15 7.67
N SER A 63 3.06 -6.74 7.74
CA SER A 63 2.19 -6.98 6.58
C SER A 63 0.74 -6.75 6.98
N ASP A 64 -0.07 -6.23 6.07
CA ASP A 64 -1.52 -6.42 6.16
C ASP A 64 -1.84 -7.77 5.51
N SER A 65 -2.15 -8.77 6.33
CA SER A 65 -2.37 -10.14 5.86
C SER A 65 -3.82 -10.44 5.54
N ASN A 66 -4.73 -9.50 5.76
CA ASN A 66 -6.13 -9.67 5.46
C ASN A 66 -6.81 -8.31 5.38
N TYR A 67 -7.19 -7.92 4.17
CA TYR A 67 -7.99 -6.74 3.93
C TYR A 67 -9.22 -7.09 3.07
N VAL A 68 -10.37 -6.56 3.45
CA VAL A 68 -11.59 -6.52 2.63
C VAL A 68 -12.46 -5.33 3.03
N ASP A 69 -13.11 -4.72 2.05
CA ASP A 69 -14.12 -3.68 2.25
C ASP A 69 -15.28 -3.86 1.25
N ASP A 70 -16.39 -3.18 1.50
CA ASP A 70 -17.60 -3.20 0.68
C ASP A 70 -17.74 -1.97 -0.25
N ASP A 71 -16.70 -1.14 -0.38
CA ASP A 71 -16.70 0.02 -1.27
C ASP A 71 -16.54 -0.42 -2.72
N VAL A 72 -17.64 -0.45 -3.48
CA VAL A 72 -17.68 -0.89 -4.88
C VAL A 72 -16.74 -0.12 -5.82
N THR A 73 -16.33 1.10 -5.47
CA THR A 73 -15.44 1.91 -6.32
C THR A 73 -13.98 1.44 -6.25
N GLY A 74 -13.59 0.80 -5.15
CA GLY A 74 -12.20 0.43 -4.88
C GLY A 74 -11.27 1.57 -4.48
N LEU A 75 -11.77 2.81 -4.37
CA LEU A 75 -10.97 3.94 -3.89
C LEU A 75 -10.56 3.77 -2.43
N THR A 76 -11.43 3.18 -1.61
CA THR A 76 -11.10 2.86 -0.21
C THR A 76 -9.95 1.86 -0.14
N LEU A 77 -9.95 0.83 -0.97
CA LEU A 77 -8.83 -0.12 -1.10
C LEU A 77 -7.54 0.59 -1.52
N ALA A 78 -7.58 1.44 -2.55
CA ALA A 78 -6.40 2.17 -3.03
C ALA A 78 -5.78 3.05 -1.94
N GLN A 79 -6.61 3.76 -1.19
CA GLN A 79 -6.19 4.59 -0.07
C GLN A 79 -5.68 3.76 1.11
N SER A 80 -6.30 2.62 1.41
CA SER A 80 -5.86 1.73 2.49
C SER A 80 -4.46 1.16 2.21
N ILE A 81 -4.20 0.69 0.99
CA ILE A 81 -2.84 0.25 0.60
C ILE A 81 -1.84 1.41 0.76
N SER A 82 -2.22 2.62 0.34
CA SER A 82 -1.36 3.81 0.45
C SER A 82 -1.01 4.13 1.90
N LEU A 83 -2.01 4.15 2.79
CA LEU A 83 -1.82 4.38 4.22
C LEU A 83 -1.00 3.27 4.87
N ASP A 84 -1.18 2.02 4.48
CA ASP A 84 -0.42 0.89 5.02
C ASP A 84 1.06 0.99 4.64
N ILE A 85 1.33 1.40 3.42
CA ILE A 85 2.69 1.67 2.98
C ILE A 85 3.27 2.88 3.73
N ASN A 86 2.58 4.02 3.73
CA ASN A 86 3.11 5.29 4.20
C ASN A 86 3.24 5.36 5.72
N GLU A 87 2.19 4.99 6.45
CA GLU A 87 2.13 5.16 7.90
C GLU A 87 2.62 3.93 8.65
N MET A 88 2.30 2.74 8.13
CA MET A 88 2.63 1.46 8.75
C MET A 88 3.94 0.87 8.22
N GLY A 89 4.36 1.19 7.00
CA GLY A 89 5.57 0.62 6.40
C GLY A 89 5.41 -0.88 6.12
N VAL A 90 4.21 -1.30 5.70
CA VAL A 90 3.98 -2.72 5.36
C VAL A 90 4.86 -3.14 4.18
N SER A 91 5.38 -4.35 4.25
CA SER A 91 6.15 -4.97 3.16
C SER A 91 5.32 -5.94 2.31
N ALA A 92 4.07 -6.17 2.68
CA ALA A 92 3.10 -6.97 1.93
C ALA A 92 1.67 -6.55 2.32
N PHE A 93 0.76 -6.72 1.36
CA PHE A 93 -0.67 -6.46 1.50
C PHE A 93 -1.44 -7.61 0.85
N ILE A 94 -2.44 -8.17 1.53
CA ILE A 94 -3.20 -9.33 1.08
C ILE A 94 -4.68 -8.98 1.08
N TYR A 95 -5.30 -9.07 -0.11
CA TYR A 95 -6.75 -8.97 -0.24
C TYR A 95 -7.39 -10.33 0.03
N ASP A 96 -8.37 -10.38 0.94
CA ASP A 96 -8.95 -11.63 1.46
C ASP A 96 -9.82 -12.34 0.41
N GLN A 97 -10.69 -11.58 -0.28
CA GLN A 97 -11.79 -12.15 -1.05
C GLN A 97 -11.58 -11.98 -2.55
N VAL A 98 -10.60 -12.69 -3.11
CA VAL A 98 -10.30 -12.60 -4.56
C VAL A 98 -11.50 -13.03 -5.42
N LEU A 99 -12.13 -14.16 -5.08
CA LEU A 99 -13.33 -14.68 -5.75
C LEU A 99 -14.52 -14.59 -4.79
N ASN A 100 -15.38 -13.60 -4.98
CA ASN A 100 -16.62 -13.47 -4.22
C ASN A 100 -17.65 -12.66 -5.01
N SER A 101 -18.90 -12.69 -4.59
CA SER A 101 -20.00 -11.95 -5.20
C SER A 101 -20.16 -10.56 -4.59
N GLY A 102 -20.79 -9.65 -5.34
CA GLY A 102 -21.10 -8.31 -4.87
C GLY A 102 -19.84 -7.47 -4.66
N ALA A 103 -19.88 -6.57 -3.67
CA ALA A 103 -18.84 -5.57 -3.47
C ALA A 103 -17.53 -6.13 -2.89
N LEU A 104 -17.52 -7.36 -2.38
CA LEU A 104 -16.36 -7.89 -1.64
C LEU A 104 -15.35 -8.60 -2.54
N GLY A 105 -15.77 -9.09 -3.72
CA GLY A 105 -14.89 -9.81 -4.64
C GLY A 105 -13.92 -8.89 -5.37
N LEU A 106 -12.72 -9.37 -5.72
CA LEU A 106 -11.97 -8.75 -6.83
C LEU A 106 -12.58 -9.16 -8.17
N ILE A 107 -12.95 -10.43 -8.30
CA ILE A 107 -13.64 -10.99 -9.46
C ILE A 107 -14.98 -11.53 -8.99
N GLN A 108 -16.05 -11.15 -9.69
CA GLN A 108 -17.40 -11.60 -9.39
C GLN A 108 -17.48 -13.12 -9.54
N CYS A 109 -17.87 -13.80 -8.47
CA CYS A 109 -18.00 -15.24 -8.47
C CYS A 109 -18.99 -15.70 -7.41
N ASN A 110 -19.79 -16.71 -7.73
CA ASN A 110 -20.49 -17.50 -6.73
C ASN A 110 -20.26 -18.99 -7.03
N PRO A 111 -19.34 -19.66 -6.29
CA PRO A 111 -19.11 -21.09 -6.45
C PRO A 111 -20.33 -21.95 -6.11
N TRP A 112 -21.23 -21.50 -5.23
CA TRP A 112 -22.44 -22.24 -4.88
C TRP A 112 -23.47 -22.23 -6.00
N ASP A 113 -23.49 -21.17 -6.81
CA ASP A 113 -24.36 -21.03 -7.98
C ASP A 113 -23.64 -21.36 -9.31
N ASN A 114 -22.39 -21.83 -9.25
CA ASN A 114 -21.55 -22.21 -10.38
C ASN A 114 -21.39 -21.13 -11.46
N TRP A 115 -21.20 -19.87 -11.07
CA TRP A 115 -20.93 -18.79 -12.03
C TRP A 115 -19.71 -17.97 -11.66
N MET A 116 -19.07 -17.44 -12.69
CA MET A 116 -18.00 -16.44 -12.63
C MET A 116 -18.39 -15.30 -13.58
N GLY A 117 -18.15 -14.07 -13.15
CA GLY A 117 -18.50 -12.85 -13.87
C GLY A 117 -17.30 -11.94 -14.05
N GLU A 118 -17.60 -10.66 -14.24
CA GLU A 118 -16.61 -9.64 -14.52
C GLU A 118 -15.73 -9.29 -13.31
N ALA A 119 -14.59 -8.66 -13.57
CA ALA A 119 -13.76 -8.07 -12.53
C ALA A 119 -14.41 -6.79 -11.96
N ASN A 120 -14.35 -6.61 -10.63
CA ASN A 120 -14.71 -5.35 -9.98
C ASN A 120 -13.58 -4.32 -10.15
N PRO A 121 -13.86 -3.01 -10.05
CA PRO A 121 -12.84 -1.94 -10.05
C PRO A 121 -11.66 -2.21 -9.09
N LYS A 122 -11.91 -2.85 -7.94
CA LYS A 122 -10.89 -3.26 -6.95
C LYS A 122 -9.80 -4.16 -7.54
N TYR A 123 -10.14 -5.03 -8.49
CA TYR A 123 -9.15 -5.87 -9.17
C TYR A 123 -8.12 -5.01 -9.90
N TYR A 124 -8.56 -3.93 -10.54
CA TYR A 124 -7.69 -3.02 -11.26
C TYR A 124 -6.88 -2.14 -10.32
N VAL A 125 -7.41 -1.78 -9.14
CA VAL A 125 -6.61 -1.20 -8.05
C VAL A 125 -5.46 -2.14 -7.69
N MET A 126 -5.73 -3.42 -7.43
CA MET A 126 -4.68 -4.40 -7.15
C MET A 126 -3.67 -4.55 -8.30
N ALA A 127 -4.11 -4.39 -9.55
CA ALA A 127 -3.22 -4.39 -10.71
C ALA A 127 -2.23 -3.21 -10.72
N HIS A 128 -2.66 -2.00 -10.35
CA HIS A 128 -1.79 -0.81 -10.23
C HIS A 128 -0.60 -1.03 -9.29
N TYR A 129 -0.80 -1.79 -8.21
CA TYR A 129 0.28 -2.15 -7.30
C TYR A 129 1.04 -3.38 -7.79
N SER A 130 0.37 -4.51 -7.99
CA SER A 130 1.02 -5.81 -8.22
C SER A 130 1.79 -5.93 -9.55
N ARG A 131 1.45 -5.14 -10.58
CA ARG A 131 2.17 -5.15 -11.86
C ARG A 131 3.42 -4.27 -11.86
N HIS A 132 3.43 -3.20 -11.06
CA HIS A 132 4.52 -2.22 -11.05
C HIS A 132 5.41 -2.29 -9.80
N ILE A 133 4.92 -2.88 -8.71
CA ILE A 133 5.68 -3.11 -7.49
C ILE A 133 6.11 -4.56 -7.46
N ARG A 134 7.43 -4.78 -7.53
CA ARG A 134 8.02 -6.11 -7.48
C ARG A 134 8.70 -6.33 -6.14
N GLN A 135 8.84 -7.60 -5.80
CA GLN A 135 9.65 -7.99 -4.64
C GLN A 135 11.04 -7.34 -4.76
N ASP A 136 11.58 -6.93 -3.61
CA ASP A 136 12.89 -6.28 -3.46
C ASP A 136 12.98 -4.83 -3.96
N MET A 137 11.88 -4.23 -4.45
CA MET A 137 11.82 -2.77 -4.61
C MET A 137 11.90 -2.05 -3.27
N THR A 138 12.55 -0.88 -3.27
CA THR A 138 12.57 -0.01 -2.09
C THR A 138 11.39 0.95 -2.17
N ILE A 139 10.52 0.87 -1.16
CA ILE A 139 9.36 1.74 -1.06
C ILE A 139 9.76 3.03 -0.35
N HIS A 140 9.42 4.18 -0.93
CA HIS A 140 9.60 5.48 -0.29
C HIS A 140 8.26 5.99 0.24
N THR A 141 8.19 6.29 1.53
CA THR A 141 6.94 6.75 2.12
C THR A 141 6.68 8.21 1.76
N SER A 142 5.41 8.53 1.46
CA SER A 142 4.89 9.90 1.38
C SER A 142 4.18 10.27 2.68
N ASP A 143 4.01 11.57 2.95
CA ASP A 143 3.11 12.11 3.96
C ASP A 143 1.68 12.36 3.43
N ASP A 144 1.44 12.17 2.12
CA ASP A 144 0.11 12.23 1.52
C ASP A 144 -0.55 10.84 1.49
N ALA A 145 -1.74 10.73 2.07
CA ALA A 145 -2.53 9.50 2.14
C ALA A 145 -3.00 8.99 0.76
N ASN A 146 -2.94 9.81 -0.28
CA ASN A 146 -3.35 9.47 -1.64
C ASN A 146 -2.18 9.19 -2.58
N VAL A 147 -0.94 9.24 -2.08
CA VAL A 147 0.27 9.08 -2.89
C VAL A 147 1.14 7.98 -2.33
N VAL A 148 1.54 7.03 -3.19
CA VAL A 148 2.62 6.08 -2.89
C VAL A 148 3.76 6.34 -3.85
N LEU A 149 4.97 6.58 -3.31
CA LEU A 149 6.18 6.68 -4.11
C LEU A 149 7.03 5.40 -4.00
N LEU A 150 7.49 4.90 -5.13
CA LEU A 150 8.39 3.75 -5.17
C LEU A 150 9.59 4.06 -6.05
N THR A 151 10.75 3.53 -5.67
CA THR A 151 11.89 3.47 -6.59
C THR A 151 12.39 2.04 -6.70
N LEU A 152 12.60 1.59 -7.95
CA LEU A 152 13.42 0.40 -8.19
C LEU A 152 14.88 0.82 -8.09
N THR A 153 15.55 0.43 -7.01
CA THR A 153 16.97 0.75 -6.82
C THR A 153 17.82 -0.16 -7.71
N ILE A 154 18.27 0.34 -8.88
CA ILE A 154 19.56 -0.10 -9.45
C ILE A 154 20.64 0.97 -9.17
N THR A 155 20.28 2.23 -8.96
CA THR A 155 21.05 3.22 -8.17
C THR A 155 20.17 4.45 -7.91
N SER A 156 19.83 4.72 -6.65
CA SER A 156 19.33 5.97 -6.03
C SER A 156 18.21 6.84 -6.69
N CYS A 157 17.13 7.04 -5.90
CA CYS A 157 16.36 8.30 -5.64
C CYS A 157 15.08 8.64 -6.46
N PHE A 158 14.08 9.26 -5.81
CA PHE A 158 13.31 10.38 -6.40
C PHE A 158 12.51 11.29 -5.43
N VAL A 159 12.99 12.53 -5.27
CA VAL A 159 12.22 13.79 -5.28
C VAL A 159 12.95 14.66 -6.31
N MET A 160 12.26 15.23 -7.30
CA MET A 160 12.91 16.06 -8.33
C MET A 160 13.23 17.45 -7.80
N THR A 161 14.42 17.59 -7.25
CA THR A 161 15.06 18.90 -7.08
C THR A 161 16.39 18.90 -7.84
N LYS A 162 16.46 19.69 -8.91
CA LYS A 162 17.61 20.33 -9.61
C LYS A 162 19.05 19.72 -9.56
N GLY A 163 19.24 18.42 -9.26
CA GLY A 163 20.55 17.88 -8.88
C GLY A 163 20.90 16.51 -9.43
N PHE A 164 20.21 16.01 -10.47
CA PHE A 164 20.62 14.77 -11.14
C PHE A 164 21.41 15.09 -12.42
N ASP A 165 22.62 14.54 -12.52
CA ASP A 165 23.44 14.58 -13.74
C ASP A 165 22.86 13.70 -14.87
N ASN A 166 21.93 12.79 -14.54
CA ASN A 166 21.22 11.94 -15.49
C ASN A 166 19.72 12.19 -15.37
N TRP A 167 19.09 12.63 -16.45
CA TRP A 167 17.65 12.84 -16.53
C TRP A 167 16.93 11.52 -16.88
N PRO A 168 15.70 11.25 -16.38
CA PRO A 168 14.94 10.09 -16.84
C PRO A 168 14.71 10.16 -18.36
N SER A 169 14.57 9.03 -19.03
CA SER A 169 14.37 8.98 -20.48
C SER A 169 12.89 8.96 -20.88
N ARG A 170 12.02 8.43 -20.01
CA ARG A 170 10.60 8.23 -20.28
C ARG A 170 9.81 8.05 -18.99
N ILE A 171 8.55 8.48 -18.98
CA ILE A 171 7.58 8.14 -17.92
C ILE A 171 6.36 7.51 -18.59
N ASP A 172 6.08 6.26 -18.24
CA ASP A 172 4.89 5.55 -18.70
C ASP A 172 3.79 5.66 -17.63
N THR A 173 2.54 5.88 -18.05
CA THR A 173 1.41 6.04 -17.12
C THR A 173 0.30 5.06 -17.41
N TRP A 174 -0.37 4.61 -16.35
CA TRP A 174 -1.59 3.81 -16.43
C TRP A 174 -2.64 4.45 -15.56
N THR A 175 -3.86 4.56 -16.04
CA THR A 175 -4.97 5.16 -15.28
C THR A 175 -6.21 4.27 -15.32
N THR A 176 -6.88 4.18 -14.17
CA THR A 176 -8.16 3.50 -13.99
C THR A 176 -9.14 4.50 -13.38
N GLU A 177 -10.16 4.91 -14.14
CA GLU A 177 -11.27 5.73 -13.65
C GLU A 177 -12.36 4.82 -13.05
N MET A 178 -12.59 4.91 -11.74
CA MET A 178 -13.42 3.94 -11.00
C MET A 178 -14.91 4.02 -11.32
N ASN A 179 -15.35 5.12 -11.94
CA ASN A 179 -16.75 5.34 -12.33
C ASN A 179 -16.98 5.15 -13.84
N SER A 180 -15.96 4.75 -14.60
CA SER A 180 -16.09 4.55 -16.05
C SER A 180 -16.71 3.19 -16.38
N THR A 181 -17.43 3.13 -17.50
CA THR A 181 -17.85 1.86 -18.13
C THR A 181 -16.84 1.34 -19.16
N ASP A 182 -15.75 2.09 -19.37
CA ASP A 182 -14.71 1.76 -20.35
C ASP A 182 -13.67 0.79 -19.77
N SER A 183 -12.66 0.46 -20.59
CA SER A 183 -11.56 -0.42 -20.19
C SER A 183 -10.82 0.10 -18.96
N PHE A 184 -10.71 -0.74 -17.94
CA PHE A 184 -9.92 -0.45 -16.73
C PHE A 184 -8.45 -0.89 -16.92
N TYR A 185 -7.54 -0.17 -16.25
CA TYR A 185 -6.08 -0.37 -16.30
C TYR A 185 -5.51 -0.36 -17.71
N VAL A 186 -5.52 0.83 -18.33
CA VAL A 186 -4.96 1.05 -19.67
C VAL A 186 -3.76 1.98 -19.57
N GLU A 187 -2.75 1.75 -20.41
CA GLU A 187 -1.66 2.71 -20.59
C GLU A 187 -2.28 4.02 -21.09
N SER A 188 -2.19 5.07 -20.28
CA SER A 188 -2.87 6.33 -20.52
C SER A 188 -2.05 7.31 -21.33
N ASP A 189 -0.73 7.36 -21.08
CA ASP A 189 0.18 8.29 -21.77
C ASP A 189 1.64 7.91 -21.57
N VAL A 190 2.50 8.40 -22.46
CA VAL A 190 3.96 8.30 -22.41
C VAL A 190 4.54 9.71 -22.44
N HIS A 191 5.18 10.12 -21.35
CA HIS A 191 5.75 11.45 -21.22
C HIS A 191 7.26 11.45 -21.44
N ILE A 192 7.75 12.47 -22.14
CA ILE A 192 9.16 12.83 -22.15
C ILE A 192 9.39 13.75 -20.95
N PRO A 193 10.13 13.31 -19.92
CA PRO A 193 10.28 14.11 -18.72
C PRO A 193 11.04 15.40 -19.05
N SER A 194 10.67 16.48 -18.39
CA SER A 194 11.37 17.76 -18.41
C SER A 194 11.30 18.38 -17.02
N LEU A 195 12.05 19.47 -16.77
CA LEU A 195 12.14 20.10 -15.44
C LEU A 195 10.77 20.27 -14.77
N GLU A 196 9.76 20.54 -15.58
CA GLU A 196 8.36 20.51 -15.20
C GLU A 196 7.59 19.64 -16.20
N PHE A 197 6.76 18.73 -15.70
CA PHE A 197 5.78 18.04 -16.53
C PHE A 197 4.44 18.01 -15.79
N LYS A 198 3.35 17.95 -16.54
CA LYS A 198 1.99 17.95 -16.00
C LYS A 198 1.35 16.60 -16.30
N ILE A 199 0.76 16.01 -15.28
CA ILE A 199 -0.12 14.85 -15.40
C ILE A 199 -1.46 15.27 -14.83
N GLU A 200 -2.51 15.05 -15.60
CA GLU A 200 -3.88 15.26 -15.15
C GLU A 200 -4.36 13.99 -14.45
N PHE A 201 -4.94 14.14 -13.26
CA PHE A 201 -5.53 13.03 -12.52
C PHE A 201 -7.04 13.17 -12.60
N PRO A 202 -7.74 12.29 -13.37
CA PRO A 202 -9.19 12.31 -13.42
C PRO A 202 -9.80 12.14 -12.03
N ALA A 203 -11.00 12.68 -11.82
CA ALA A 203 -11.71 12.48 -10.57
C ALA A 203 -12.02 10.99 -10.37
N ALA A 204 -11.92 10.51 -9.12
CA ALA A 204 -12.17 9.11 -8.79
C ALA A 204 -11.33 8.12 -9.62
N SER A 205 -10.02 8.36 -9.71
CA SER A 205 -9.09 7.51 -10.46
C SER A 205 -7.91 7.03 -9.61
N VAL A 206 -7.24 5.98 -10.09
CA VAL A 206 -5.91 5.57 -9.66
C VAL A 206 -4.98 5.64 -10.85
N THR A 207 -3.85 6.31 -10.68
CA THR A 207 -2.82 6.45 -11.71
C THR A 207 -1.50 5.90 -11.20
N THR A 208 -0.86 5.02 -11.98
CA THR A 208 0.51 4.58 -11.75
C THR A 208 1.43 5.28 -12.73
N MET A 209 2.60 5.72 -12.26
CA MET A 209 3.68 6.25 -13.09
C MET A 209 4.91 5.36 -12.94
N GLU A 210 5.47 4.93 -14.07
CA GLU A 210 6.74 4.20 -14.12
C GLU A 210 7.80 5.09 -14.76
N VAL A 211 8.88 5.37 -14.01
CA VAL A 211 9.94 6.28 -14.44
C VAL A 211 11.13 5.46 -14.95
N HIS A 212 11.43 5.61 -16.24
CA HIS A 212 12.54 4.91 -16.88
C HIS A 212 13.78 5.79 -16.90
N TRP A 213 14.90 5.22 -16.45
CA TRP A 213 16.21 5.88 -16.46
C TRP A 213 17.06 5.33 -17.60
N PRO A 214 17.87 6.16 -18.26
CA PRO A 214 18.84 5.66 -19.22
C PRO A 214 19.82 4.71 -18.52
N THR A 215 20.09 3.56 -19.14
CA THR A 215 21.15 2.66 -18.68
C THR A 215 22.47 3.41 -18.67
N ARG A 216 23.16 3.46 -17.54
CA ARG A 216 24.54 3.96 -17.51
C ARG A 216 25.37 3.06 -18.42
N ASN A 217 25.91 3.63 -19.50
CA ASN A 217 26.97 2.97 -20.25
C ASN A 217 28.14 2.75 -19.28
N SER A 218 28.45 1.49 -19.00
CA SER A 218 29.61 1.06 -18.21
C SER A 218 30.92 1.33 -18.95
#